data_AF-A0A1E3Y6D9-F1
#
_entry.id   AF-A0A1E3Y6D9-F1
#
_cell.length_a   1.000
_cell.length_b   1.000
_cell.length_c   1.000
_cell.angle_alpha   90.00
_cell.angle_beta   90.00
_cell.angle_gamma   90.00
#
_symmetry.space_group_name_H-M   'P 1'
#
loop_
_entity.id
_entity.type
_entity.pdbx_description
1 polymer ?
#
loop_
_entity_poly.entity_id
_entity_poly.type
_entity_poly.pdbx_seq_one_letter_code
_entity_poly.pdbx_strand_id
1 'polypeptide(L)'
;MPHSVVFDLASASPVVFDALKAASPRAADAMVRLRTEGIPLMPSSAPGEQGALYRLKGHNRSVCLALDDDKATAEVVVLKGTEPLIADFDHYLAWMTGTQFGAWPRPLAEHFPLFEGKAPGTVFLGEAMGEAATALDVQQRHLAHYDSLMRLPVPLIVWRLGEPAASDTIARLRHRISAMAFERLEPHLRHGIGVVAYYYPAPPVRVHAVGRAAFLRPAPVDLASHRNLLARAIPGWITIGARLLWLGLLPTTPLSWRLGDIFDPNNACLDGGVCDVSSIHPITPDTSDGFFVRSVVMAMGGLRMAIARAFNVSLGELPSNYEQELAGFYLSDFVRGAMERALEAEARPSLTLDPRLASIFGRDKSLPDVMRLLQAFSSYFTATEYQPPAPSEPGSGGA
;
A
#
# COMPACT_ATOMS: atom_id res chain seq x y z
N MET A 1 7.90 -21.86 -17.35
CA MET A 1 6.55 -21.72 -17.95
C MET A 1 6.42 -20.31 -18.49
N PRO A 2 5.88 -20.11 -19.71
CA PRO A 2 5.85 -18.76 -20.29
C PRO A 2 4.82 -17.90 -19.55
N HIS A 3 5.31 -16.88 -18.86
CA HIS A 3 4.52 -15.75 -18.38
C HIS A 3 4.67 -14.61 -19.39
N SER A 4 3.64 -13.78 -19.55
CA SER A 4 3.71 -12.62 -20.45
C SER A 4 3.81 -11.33 -19.66
N VAL A 5 4.70 -10.43 -20.08
CA VAL A 5 4.76 -9.07 -19.56
C VAL A 5 3.54 -8.30 -20.07
N VAL A 6 2.75 -7.73 -19.16
CA VAL A 6 1.55 -6.93 -19.47
C VAL A 6 1.67 -5.48 -19.04
N PHE A 7 2.68 -5.15 -18.22
CA PHE A 7 3.07 -3.79 -17.89
C PHE A 7 4.59 -3.72 -17.82
N ASP A 8 5.15 -2.64 -18.33
CA ASP A 8 6.57 -2.36 -18.34
C ASP A 8 6.78 -0.85 -18.14
N LEU A 9 7.46 -0.45 -17.07
CA LEU A 9 7.71 0.95 -16.75
C LEU A 9 8.41 1.73 -17.87
N ALA A 10 9.42 1.16 -18.53
CA ALA A 10 10.17 1.90 -19.54
C ALA A 10 9.31 2.19 -20.77
N SER A 11 8.36 1.31 -21.09
CA SER A 11 7.39 1.54 -22.16
C SER A 11 6.24 2.44 -21.70
N ALA A 12 5.74 2.26 -20.48
CA ALA A 12 4.58 2.98 -19.95
C ALA A 12 4.89 4.45 -19.58
N SER A 13 6.09 4.72 -19.08
CA SER A 13 6.52 6.06 -18.69
C SER A 13 8.05 6.18 -18.73
N PRO A 14 8.64 6.52 -19.89
CA PRO A 14 10.07 6.75 -20.03
C PRO A 14 10.59 7.79 -19.02
N VAL A 15 9.81 8.82 -18.72
CA VAL A 15 10.19 9.89 -17.77
C VAL A 15 10.40 9.36 -16.35
N VAL A 16 9.49 8.51 -15.86
CA VAL A 16 9.66 7.90 -14.52
C VAL A 16 10.77 6.86 -14.53
N PHE A 17 10.95 6.12 -15.64
CA PHE A 17 12.06 5.19 -15.81
C PHE A 17 13.41 5.91 -15.77
N ASP A 18 13.55 7.05 -16.44
CA ASP A 18 14.78 7.85 -16.45
C ASP A 18 15.07 8.43 -15.07
N ALA A 19 14.05 8.91 -14.36
CA ALA A 19 14.19 9.36 -12.96
C ALA A 19 14.61 8.22 -12.02
N LEU A 20 14.04 7.01 -12.21
CA LEU A 20 14.44 5.82 -11.47
C LEU A 20 15.89 5.46 -11.77
N LYS A 21 16.30 5.47 -13.04
CA LYS A 21 17.67 5.17 -13.44
C LYS A 21 18.66 6.18 -12.87
N ALA A 22 18.30 7.46 -12.80
CA ALA A 22 19.11 8.50 -12.18
C ALA A 22 19.23 8.31 -10.65
N ALA A 23 18.13 7.95 -9.98
CA ALA A 23 18.10 7.74 -8.54
C ALA A 23 18.75 6.41 -8.11
N SER A 24 18.54 5.34 -8.88
CA SER A 24 19.04 3.99 -8.65
C SER A 24 19.33 3.27 -9.97
N PRO A 25 20.58 3.34 -10.46
CA PRO A 25 21.01 2.58 -11.64
C PRO A 25 20.80 1.07 -11.46
N ARG A 26 20.99 0.57 -10.24
CA ARG A 26 20.80 -0.85 -9.89
C ARG A 26 19.36 -1.32 -10.09
N ALA A 27 18.36 -0.46 -9.82
CA ALA A 27 16.96 -0.78 -10.06
C ALA A 27 16.65 -0.90 -11.57
N ALA A 28 17.25 -0.04 -12.39
CA ALA A 28 17.12 -0.11 -13.85
C ALA A 28 17.77 -1.40 -14.40
N ASP A 29 18.96 -1.77 -13.90
CA ASP A 29 19.62 -3.03 -14.26
C ASP A 29 18.80 -4.25 -13.83
N ALA A 30 18.24 -4.23 -12.61
CA ALA A 30 17.36 -5.28 -12.12
C ALA A 30 16.12 -5.43 -13.00
N MET A 31 15.53 -4.33 -13.46
CA MET A 31 14.41 -4.36 -14.40
C MET A 31 14.77 -5.02 -15.73
N VAL A 32 15.95 -4.73 -16.29
CA VAL A 32 16.44 -5.40 -17.51
C VAL A 32 16.57 -6.91 -17.28
N ARG A 33 17.18 -7.33 -16.16
CA ARG A 33 17.30 -8.74 -15.81
C ARG A 33 15.95 -9.42 -15.63
N LEU A 34 14.99 -8.76 -15.00
CA LEU A 34 13.63 -9.29 -14.83
C LEU A 34 12.92 -9.54 -16.18
N ARG A 35 13.22 -8.74 -17.22
CA ARG A 35 12.70 -8.98 -18.57
C ARG A 35 13.36 -10.16 -19.27
N THR A 36 14.68 -10.30 -19.13
CA THR A 36 15.48 -11.25 -19.92
C THR A 36 15.63 -12.61 -19.25
N GLU A 37 15.81 -12.63 -17.92
CA GLU A 37 16.01 -13.82 -17.10
C GLU A 37 14.68 -14.33 -16.49
N GLY A 38 13.66 -13.48 -16.43
CA GLY A 38 12.34 -13.79 -15.88
C GLY A 38 12.21 -13.52 -14.38
N ILE A 39 11.15 -14.07 -13.77
CA ILE A 39 10.81 -13.85 -12.35
C ILE A 39 11.73 -14.71 -11.46
N PRO A 40 12.56 -14.12 -10.58
CA PRO A 40 13.36 -14.89 -9.65
C PRO A 40 12.46 -15.41 -8.52
N LEU A 41 12.66 -16.66 -8.13
CA LEU A 41 11.81 -17.37 -7.19
C LEU A 41 12.58 -17.75 -5.93
N MET A 42 11.95 -17.54 -4.78
CA MET A 42 12.40 -18.17 -3.54
C MET A 42 12.22 -19.69 -3.65
N PRO A 43 13.11 -20.49 -3.05
CA PRO A 43 12.95 -21.94 -3.03
C PRO A 43 11.77 -22.42 -2.18
N SER A 44 11.29 -21.58 -1.25
CA SER A 44 10.16 -21.87 -0.36
C SER A 44 9.38 -20.59 0.02
N SER A 45 8.13 -20.79 0.41
CA SER A 45 7.23 -19.79 0.97
C SER A 45 7.63 -19.26 2.35
N ALA A 46 8.53 -19.95 3.05
CA ALA A 46 8.93 -19.58 4.41
C ALA A 46 9.68 -18.22 4.48
N PRO A 47 9.51 -17.42 5.56
CA PRO A 47 10.34 -16.25 5.81
C PRO A 47 11.82 -16.62 5.96
N GLY A 48 12.72 -15.76 5.50
CA GLY A 48 14.17 -16.00 5.55
C GLY A 48 14.92 -15.43 4.37
N GLU A 49 16.23 -15.65 4.33
CA GLU A 49 17.14 -15.19 3.27
C GLU A 49 17.67 -16.36 2.45
N GLN A 50 17.78 -16.19 1.13
CA GLN A 50 18.31 -17.15 0.17
C GLN A 50 19.04 -16.40 -0.95
N GLY A 51 20.37 -16.30 -0.84
CA GLY A 51 21.16 -15.46 -1.74
C GLY A 51 20.75 -13.99 -1.62
N ALA A 52 20.39 -13.36 -2.75
CA ALA A 52 19.87 -11.98 -2.79
C ALA A 52 18.36 -11.88 -2.48
N LEU A 53 17.63 -12.98 -2.52
CA LEU A 53 16.20 -13.00 -2.23
C LEU A 53 15.95 -13.17 -0.73
N TYR A 54 14.93 -12.51 -0.21
CA TYR A 54 14.49 -12.72 1.16
C TYR A 54 13.02 -12.40 1.34
N ARG A 55 12.39 -13.03 2.34
CA ARG A 55 11.01 -12.76 2.73
C ARG A 55 10.97 -12.25 4.17
N LEU A 56 10.49 -11.01 4.32
CA LEU A 56 10.20 -10.41 5.62
C LEU A 56 9.06 -11.17 6.31
N LYS A 57 9.16 -11.37 7.61
CA LYS A 57 8.09 -12.03 8.38
C LYS A 57 6.83 -11.17 8.35
N GLY A 58 5.68 -11.79 8.03
CA GLY A 58 4.39 -11.10 7.84
C GLY A 58 4.12 -10.65 6.40
N HIS A 59 5.08 -10.76 5.49
CA HIS A 59 4.89 -10.46 4.07
C HIS A 59 4.42 -11.71 3.32
N ASN A 60 3.15 -12.04 3.51
CA ASN A 60 2.56 -13.31 3.06
C ASN A 60 2.48 -13.47 1.53
N ARG A 61 2.49 -12.36 0.79
CA ARG A 61 2.40 -12.38 -0.69
C ARG A 61 3.57 -11.68 -1.38
N SER A 62 4.69 -11.47 -0.68
CA SER A 62 5.80 -10.66 -1.19
C SER A 62 7.18 -11.21 -0.83
N VAL A 63 8.10 -11.13 -1.77
CA VAL A 63 9.53 -11.44 -1.65
C VAL A 63 10.33 -10.21 -2.05
N CYS A 64 11.41 -9.92 -1.35
CA CYS A 64 12.36 -8.86 -1.70
C CYS A 64 13.57 -9.45 -2.41
N LEU A 65 14.01 -8.80 -3.47
CA LEU A 65 15.31 -8.98 -4.12
C LEU A 65 16.19 -7.80 -3.71
N ALA A 66 17.20 -8.05 -2.88
CA ALA A 66 18.20 -7.05 -2.54
C ALA A 66 19.03 -6.70 -3.76
N LEU A 67 19.27 -5.41 -3.98
CA LEU A 67 20.07 -4.90 -5.09
C LEU A 67 21.55 -4.72 -4.71
N ASP A 68 21.93 -5.06 -3.47
CA ASP A 68 23.31 -5.19 -3.02
C ASP A 68 23.48 -6.23 -1.91
N ASP A 69 24.73 -6.41 -1.47
CA ASP A 69 25.12 -7.43 -0.50
C ASP A 69 24.62 -7.16 0.92
N ASP A 70 24.55 -5.90 1.35
CA ASP A 70 24.04 -5.49 2.65
C ASP A 70 22.52 -5.34 2.64
N LYS A 71 21.82 -6.47 2.76
CA LYS A 71 20.35 -6.50 2.82
C LYS A 71 19.73 -5.65 3.94
N ALA A 72 20.50 -5.25 4.95
CA ALA A 72 19.98 -4.41 6.03
C ALA A 72 19.68 -2.98 5.55
N THR A 73 20.37 -2.52 4.50
CA THR A 73 20.26 -1.16 3.95
C THR A 73 20.01 -1.12 2.45
N ALA A 74 20.13 -2.26 1.75
CA ALA A 74 19.96 -2.37 0.32
C ALA A 74 18.62 -1.82 -0.18
N GLU A 75 18.68 -1.16 -1.33
CA GLU A 75 17.52 -0.97 -2.19
C GLU A 75 16.97 -2.33 -2.63
N VAL A 76 15.66 -2.40 -2.89
CA VAL A 76 15.03 -3.67 -3.21
C VAL A 76 14.11 -3.57 -4.40
N VAL A 77 13.98 -4.69 -5.11
CA VAL A 77 12.80 -4.98 -5.91
C VAL A 77 11.92 -5.94 -5.13
N VAL A 78 10.67 -5.55 -4.88
CA VAL A 78 9.68 -6.42 -4.26
C VAL A 78 8.87 -7.11 -5.35
N LEU A 79 8.77 -8.43 -5.24
CA LEU A 79 8.00 -9.30 -6.10
C LEU A 79 6.78 -9.76 -5.32
N LYS A 80 5.58 -9.38 -5.77
CA LYS A 80 4.31 -9.72 -5.12
C LYS A 80 3.53 -10.70 -6.00
N GLY A 81 3.06 -11.80 -5.40
CA GLY A 81 2.28 -12.83 -6.08
C GLY A 81 3.09 -13.96 -6.71
N THR A 82 4.38 -14.12 -6.33
CA THR A 82 5.23 -15.22 -6.84
C THR A 82 4.91 -16.58 -6.22
N GLU A 83 4.12 -16.61 -5.15
CA GLU A 83 3.80 -17.82 -4.40
C GLU A 83 3.26 -18.97 -5.26
N PRO A 84 2.42 -18.77 -6.28
CA PRO A 84 1.95 -19.90 -7.10
C PRO A 84 3.03 -20.58 -7.94
N LEU A 85 4.21 -19.96 -8.08
CA LEU A 85 5.32 -20.44 -8.89
C LEU A 85 6.34 -21.29 -8.12
N ILE A 86 6.25 -21.34 -6.78
CA ILE A 86 7.20 -22.08 -5.94
C ILE A 86 6.70 -23.51 -5.69
N ALA A 87 7.63 -24.43 -5.45
CA ALA A 87 7.32 -25.85 -5.31
C ALA A 87 6.40 -26.17 -4.11
N ASP A 88 6.54 -25.43 -3.01
CA ASP A 88 5.80 -25.63 -1.76
C ASP A 88 4.49 -24.83 -1.68
N PHE A 89 3.96 -24.30 -2.79
CA PHE A 89 2.76 -23.47 -2.78
C PHE A 89 1.53 -24.14 -2.13
N ASP A 90 1.31 -25.42 -2.39
CA ASP A 90 0.17 -26.14 -1.77
C ASP A 90 0.36 -26.35 -0.25
N HIS A 91 1.61 -26.56 0.19
CA HIS A 91 1.94 -26.56 1.61
C HIS A 91 1.70 -25.19 2.24
N TYR A 92 2.06 -24.12 1.52
CA TYR A 92 1.79 -22.75 1.95
C TYR A 92 0.29 -22.48 2.12
N LEU A 93 -0.54 -22.86 1.15
CA LEU A 93 -1.99 -22.76 1.26
C LEU A 93 -2.53 -23.57 2.46
N ALA A 94 -2.03 -24.79 2.67
CA ALA A 94 -2.40 -25.59 3.83
C ALA A 94 -2.07 -24.87 5.16
N TRP A 95 -0.88 -24.25 5.27
CA TRP A 95 -0.53 -23.44 6.44
C TRP A 95 -1.50 -22.25 6.64
N MET A 96 -1.94 -21.59 5.57
CA MET A 96 -2.91 -20.49 5.64
C MET A 96 -4.29 -20.93 6.13
N THR A 97 -4.69 -22.19 5.91
CA THR A 97 -5.95 -22.74 6.46
C THR A 97 -5.89 -22.99 7.97
N GLY A 98 -4.69 -23.19 8.52
CA GLY A 98 -4.48 -23.43 9.96
C GLY A 98 -4.05 -22.19 10.76
N THR A 99 -3.78 -21.06 10.10
CA THR A 99 -3.21 -19.86 10.74
C THR A 99 -4.22 -18.74 10.81
N GLN A 100 -4.44 -18.17 11.99
CA GLN A 100 -5.33 -17.02 12.19
C GLN A 100 -4.70 -15.71 11.70
N PHE A 101 -5.53 -14.78 11.21
CA PHE A 101 -5.10 -13.42 10.90
C PHE A 101 -5.35 -12.49 12.08
N GLY A 102 -4.32 -12.18 12.87
CA GLY A 102 -4.46 -11.32 14.05
C GLY A 102 -5.51 -11.85 15.02
N ALA A 103 -6.46 -11.00 15.42
CA ALA A 103 -7.58 -11.36 16.30
C ALA A 103 -8.85 -11.78 15.55
N TRP A 104 -8.80 -11.93 14.21
CA TRP A 104 -9.97 -12.30 13.43
C TRP A 104 -10.36 -13.77 13.65
N PRO A 105 -11.66 -14.09 13.66
CA PRO A 105 -12.16 -15.43 13.97
C PRO A 105 -11.90 -16.46 12.86
N ARG A 106 -11.38 -16.04 11.69
CA ARG A 106 -11.17 -16.90 10.52
C ARG A 106 -9.68 -17.07 10.21
N PRO A 107 -9.27 -18.24 9.68
CA PRO A 107 -7.92 -18.43 9.14
C PRO A 107 -7.60 -17.48 8.00
N LEU A 108 -6.31 -17.26 7.72
CA LEU A 108 -5.79 -16.45 6.62
C LEU A 108 -6.46 -16.81 5.28
N ALA A 109 -6.57 -18.11 5.00
CA ALA A 109 -7.12 -18.63 3.76
C ALA A 109 -8.59 -18.22 3.52
N GLU A 110 -9.34 -17.92 4.59
CA GLU A 110 -10.72 -17.45 4.53
C GLU A 110 -10.84 -15.94 4.76
N HIS A 111 -9.92 -15.35 5.54
CA HIS A 111 -9.91 -13.92 5.82
C HIS A 111 -9.72 -13.10 4.55
N PHE A 112 -8.68 -13.42 3.77
CA PHE A 112 -8.38 -12.70 2.52
C PHE A 112 -9.56 -12.65 1.55
N PRO A 113 -10.22 -13.77 1.19
CA PRO A 113 -11.34 -13.72 0.25
C PRO A 113 -12.59 -13.05 0.81
N LEU A 114 -12.92 -13.29 2.09
CA LEU A 114 -14.20 -12.87 2.65
C LEU A 114 -14.19 -11.44 3.18
N PHE A 115 -13.03 -10.90 3.56
CA PHE A 115 -12.91 -9.56 4.11
C PHE A 115 -12.10 -8.63 3.22
N GLU A 116 -10.98 -9.10 2.66
CA GLU A 116 -10.12 -8.23 1.85
C GLU A 116 -10.38 -8.31 0.34
N GLY A 117 -11.20 -9.26 -0.13
CA GLY A 117 -11.42 -9.50 -1.55
C GLY A 117 -10.13 -9.92 -2.28
N LYS A 118 -9.21 -10.60 -1.60
CA LYS A 118 -7.90 -11.02 -2.12
C LYS A 118 -7.77 -12.55 -2.12
N ALA A 119 -7.00 -13.08 -3.05
CA ALA A 119 -6.68 -14.51 -3.08
C ALA A 119 -5.58 -14.88 -2.07
N PRO A 120 -5.74 -15.97 -1.28
CA PRO A 120 -4.68 -16.48 -0.41
C PRO A 120 -3.44 -16.85 -1.23
N GLY A 121 -2.28 -16.31 -0.84
CA GLY A 121 -1.01 -16.61 -1.51
C GLY A 121 -1.01 -16.32 -3.01
N THR A 122 -1.85 -15.42 -3.50
CA THR A 122 -1.93 -15.10 -4.94
C THR A 122 -2.35 -13.65 -5.11
N VAL A 123 -2.02 -13.07 -6.26
CA VAL A 123 -2.42 -11.71 -6.63
C VAL A 123 -3.25 -11.79 -7.90
N PHE A 124 -4.41 -11.15 -7.91
CA PHE A 124 -5.20 -11.05 -9.15
C PHE A 124 -4.48 -10.17 -10.15
N LEU A 125 -4.64 -10.46 -11.45
CA LEU A 125 -4.04 -9.61 -12.46
C LEU A 125 -4.57 -8.17 -12.38
N GLY A 126 -5.88 -8.00 -12.09
CA GLY A 126 -6.47 -6.69 -11.86
C GLY A 126 -5.88 -5.96 -10.64
N GLU A 127 -5.58 -6.68 -9.55
CA GLU A 127 -4.90 -6.13 -8.36
C GLU A 127 -3.50 -5.65 -8.75
N ALA A 128 -2.70 -6.48 -9.44
CA ALA A 128 -1.35 -6.14 -9.87
C ALA A 128 -1.31 -4.93 -10.82
N MET A 129 -2.21 -4.88 -11.80
CA MET A 129 -2.31 -3.77 -12.74
C MET A 129 -2.81 -2.48 -12.07
N GLY A 130 -3.78 -2.59 -11.16
CA GLY A 130 -4.27 -1.45 -10.39
C GLY A 130 -3.19 -0.86 -9.50
N GLU A 131 -2.44 -1.69 -8.77
CA GLU A 131 -1.30 -1.25 -7.96
C GLU A 131 -0.21 -0.57 -8.82
N ALA A 132 0.11 -1.15 -9.99
CA ALA A 132 1.08 -0.55 -10.90
C ALA A 132 0.60 0.80 -11.46
N ALA A 133 -0.68 0.90 -11.85
CA ALA A 133 -1.26 2.13 -12.38
C ALA A 133 -1.29 3.24 -11.32
N THR A 134 -1.76 2.94 -10.10
CA THR A 134 -1.79 3.92 -9.00
C THR A 134 -0.39 4.36 -8.60
N ALA A 135 0.56 3.43 -8.48
CA ALA A 135 1.95 3.76 -8.19
C ALA A 135 2.56 4.66 -9.28
N LEU A 136 2.29 4.36 -10.56
CA LEU A 136 2.80 5.16 -11.67
C LEU A 136 2.23 6.58 -11.67
N ASP A 137 0.91 6.74 -11.50
CA ASP A 137 0.24 8.05 -11.47
C ASP A 137 0.83 8.93 -10.35
N VAL A 138 0.99 8.37 -9.16
CA VAL A 138 1.60 9.09 -8.02
C VAL A 138 3.03 9.53 -8.34
N GLN A 139 3.86 8.62 -8.88
CA GLN A 139 5.26 8.94 -9.19
C GLN A 139 5.37 9.97 -10.31
N GLN A 140 4.53 9.90 -11.35
CA GLN A 140 4.49 10.89 -12.43
C GLN A 140 4.13 12.28 -11.90
N ARG A 141 3.05 12.38 -11.12
CA ARG A 141 2.61 13.66 -10.53
C ARG A 141 3.65 14.22 -9.56
N HIS A 142 4.23 13.38 -8.72
CA HIS A 142 5.24 13.84 -7.77
C HIS A 142 6.49 14.32 -8.49
N LEU A 143 6.99 13.56 -9.47
CA LEU A 143 8.17 13.94 -10.25
C LEU A 143 7.97 15.28 -10.97
N ALA A 144 6.79 15.54 -11.52
CA ALA A 144 6.48 16.79 -12.23
C ALA A 144 6.55 18.06 -11.37
N HIS A 145 6.42 17.94 -10.04
CA HIS A 145 6.33 19.10 -9.13
C HIS A 145 7.38 19.12 -8.03
N TYR A 146 8.03 17.99 -7.75
CA TYR A 146 9.00 17.82 -6.67
C TYR A 146 10.35 17.28 -7.18
N ASP A 147 10.51 17.10 -8.50
CA ASP A 147 11.77 16.70 -9.16
C ASP A 147 12.46 15.47 -8.53
N SER A 148 11.66 14.59 -7.94
CA SER A 148 12.12 13.40 -7.25
C SER A 148 11.05 12.33 -7.26
N LEU A 149 11.45 11.07 -7.03
CA LEU A 149 10.51 9.99 -6.78
C LEU A 149 10.04 10.05 -5.32
N MET A 150 8.75 9.83 -5.10
CA MET A 150 8.21 9.74 -3.75
C MET A 150 8.66 8.41 -3.12
N ARG A 151 8.84 8.37 -1.79
CA ARG A 151 9.18 7.15 -1.03
C ARG A 151 7.98 6.19 -0.91
N LEU A 152 7.48 5.78 -2.06
CA LEU A 152 6.40 4.84 -2.35
C LEU A 152 6.92 3.86 -3.41
N PRO A 153 6.23 2.72 -3.65
CA PRO A 153 6.56 1.82 -4.74
C PRO A 153 6.72 2.57 -6.07
N VAL A 154 7.75 2.20 -6.82
CA VAL A 154 7.88 2.55 -8.24
C VAL A 154 7.59 1.28 -9.02
N PRO A 155 6.50 1.20 -9.80
CA PRO A 155 6.12 -0.03 -10.47
C PRO A 155 7.15 -0.32 -11.56
N LEU A 156 7.61 -1.56 -11.66
CA LEU A 156 8.58 -1.97 -12.68
C LEU A 156 7.88 -2.77 -13.77
N ILE A 157 7.44 -3.98 -13.42
CA ILE A 157 6.92 -4.95 -14.39
C ILE A 157 5.71 -5.65 -13.78
N VAL A 158 4.68 -5.90 -14.60
CA VAL A 158 3.60 -6.85 -14.25
C VAL A 158 3.63 -8.00 -15.24
N TRP A 159 3.60 -9.21 -14.71
CA TRP A 159 3.43 -10.43 -15.50
C TRP A 159 2.03 -10.98 -15.31
N ARG A 160 1.44 -11.46 -16.41
CA ARG A 160 0.32 -12.39 -16.39
C ARG A 160 0.87 -13.82 -16.31
N LEU A 161 0.38 -14.57 -15.32
CA LEU A 161 0.69 -15.98 -15.21
C LEU A 161 0.07 -16.75 -16.39
N GLY A 162 0.89 -17.47 -17.15
CA GLY A 162 0.43 -18.29 -18.26
C GLY A 162 -0.08 -19.66 -17.83
N GLU A 163 -0.71 -20.37 -18.77
CA GLU A 163 -1.03 -21.78 -18.61
C GLU A 163 0.24 -22.64 -18.70
N PRO A 164 0.33 -23.78 -17.97
CA PRO A 164 -0.69 -24.37 -17.10
C PRO A 164 -0.71 -23.86 -15.64
N ALA A 165 0.21 -22.97 -15.25
CA ALA A 165 0.36 -22.53 -13.85
C ALA A 165 -0.89 -21.83 -13.31
N ALA A 166 -1.55 -21.00 -14.13
CA ALA A 166 -2.79 -20.34 -13.74
C ALA A 166 -3.91 -21.34 -13.40
N SER A 167 -4.15 -22.33 -14.27
CA SER A 167 -5.15 -23.39 -14.01
C SER A 167 -4.83 -24.22 -12.77
N ASP A 168 -3.57 -24.61 -12.57
CA ASP A 168 -3.15 -25.36 -11.37
C ASP A 168 -3.38 -24.53 -10.09
N THR A 169 -3.06 -23.24 -10.12
CA THR A 169 -3.30 -22.33 -8.99
C THR A 169 -4.79 -22.26 -8.64
N ILE A 170 -5.66 -22.09 -9.64
CA ILE A 170 -7.11 -22.02 -9.45
C ILE A 170 -7.64 -23.34 -8.87
N ALA A 171 -7.16 -24.48 -9.37
CA ALA A 171 -7.55 -25.79 -8.88
C ALA A 171 -7.16 -25.99 -7.40
N ARG A 172 -5.93 -25.62 -7.03
CA ARG A 172 -5.45 -25.69 -5.64
C ARG A 172 -6.24 -24.78 -4.71
N LEU A 173 -6.51 -23.54 -5.12
CA LEU A 173 -7.35 -22.61 -4.36
C LEU A 173 -8.75 -23.20 -4.13
N ARG A 174 -9.40 -23.71 -5.20
CA ARG A 174 -10.72 -24.35 -5.13
C ARG A 174 -10.76 -25.52 -4.14
N HIS A 175 -9.67 -26.27 -4.03
CA HIS A 175 -9.57 -27.41 -3.12
C HIS A 175 -9.25 -26.99 -1.67
N ARG A 176 -8.53 -25.88 -1.47
CA ARG A 176 -7.99 -25.49 -0.15
C ARG A 176 -8.88 -24.55 0.65
N ILE A 177 -9.77 -23.81 0.01
CA ILE A 177 -10.65 -22.84 0.67
C ILE A 177 -12.11 -23.26 0.58
N SER A 178 -12.97 -22.64 1.40
CA SER A 178 -14.41 -22.90 1.38
C SER A 178 -15.04 -22.51 0.04
N ALA A 179 -16.14 -23.17 -0.33
CA ALA A 179 -16.89 -22.83 -1.54
C ALA A 179 -17.31 -21.35 -1.57
N MET A 180 -17.78 -20.82 -0.43
CA MET A 180 -18.15 -19.42 -0.29
C MET A 180 -16.97 -18.47 -0.51
N ALA A 181 -15.78 -18.80 0.01
CA ALA A 181 -14.57 -18.02 -0.27
C ALA A 181 -14.20 -18.08 -1.75
N PHE A 182 -14.23 -19.27 -2.36
CA PHE A 182 -13.91 -19.44 -3.76
C PHE A 182 -14.89 -18.71 -4.70
N GLU A 183 -16.19 -18.76 -4.43
CA GLU A 183 -17.23 -18.05 -5.19
C GLU A 183 -16.97 -16.54 -5.26
N ARG A 184 -16.42 -15.94 -4.19
CA ARG A 184 -16.03 -14.52 -4.22
C ARG A 184 -14.81 -14.24 -5.09
N LEU A 185 -13.88 -15.18 -5.19
CA LEU A 185 -12.64 -14.98 -5.95
C LEU A 185 -12.78 -15.36 -7.42
N GLU A 186 -13.65 -16.31 -7.75
CA GLU A 186 -13.75 -16.90 -9.08
C GLU A 186 -13.88 -15.86 -10.21
N PRO A 187 -14.71 -14.80 -10.10
CA PRO A 187 -14.78 -13.78 -11.15
C PRO A 187 -13.43 -13.11 -11.41
N HIS A 188 -12.67 -12.80 -10.35
CA HIS A 188 -11.35 -12.17 -10.47
C HIS A 188 -10.29 -13.15 -11.01
N LEU A 189 -10.31 -14.40 -10.56
CA LEU A 189 -9.41 -15.46 -11.04
C LEU A 189 -9.55 -15.71 -12.54
N ARG A 190 -10.78 -15.63 -13.08
CA ARG A 190 -11.04 -15.76 -14.53
C ARG A 190 -10.39 -14.66 -15.37
N HIS A 191 -10.19 -13.47 -14.80
CA HIS A 191 -9.48 -12.39 -15.50
C HIS A 191 -7.95 -12.55 -15.50
N GLY A 192 -7.44 -13.44 -14.65
CA GLY A 192 -6.05 -13.87 -14.62
C GLY A 192 -5.36 -13.65 -13.28
N ILE A 193 -4.20 -14.29 -13.14
CA ILE A 193 -3.31 -14.17 -11.99
C ILE A 193 -2.10 -13.32 -12.39
N GLY A 194 -1.69 -12.41 -11.51
CA GLY A 194 -0.61 -11.47 -11.73
C GLY A 194 0.58 -11.69 -10.81
N VAL A 195 1.77 -11.30 -11.29
CA VAL A 195 2.93 -11.00 -10.45
C VAL A 195 3.32 -9.56 -10.71
N VAL A 196 3.50 -8.75 -9.67
CA VAL A 196 4.00 -7.37 -9.80
C VAL A 196 5.37 -7.24 -9.18
N ALA A 197 6.31 -6.65 -9.93
CA ALA A 197 7.59 -6.16 -9.44
C ALA A 197 7.52 -4.66 -9.24
N TYR A 198 7.96 -4.16 -8.08
CA TYR A 198 8.15 -2.74 -7.85
C TYR A 198 9.47 -2.48 -7.12
N TYR A 199 10.08 -1.34 -7.38
CA TYR A 199 11.25 -0.86 -6.65
C TYR A 199 10.83 -0.14 -5.36
N TYR A 200 11.64 -0.31 -4.31
CA TYR A 200 11.55 0.45 -3.07
C TYR A 200 12.97 0.75 -2.54
N PRO A 201 13.25 1.95 -2.00
CA PRO A 201 14.63 2.41 -1.74
C PRO A 201 15.31 1.82 -0.49
N ALA A 202 14.68 0.87 0.21
CA ALA A 202 15.19 0.22 1.43
C ALA A 202 14.42 -1.09 1.69
N PRO A 203 14.79 -1.92 2.68
CA PRO A 203 13.90 -2.99 3.12
C PRO A 203 12.57 -2.41 3.63
N PRO A 204 11.39 -2.83 3.11
CA PRO A 204 10.09 -2.25 3.44
C PRO A 204 9.57 -2.77 4.79
N VAL A 205 10.33 -2.53 5.87
CA VAL A 205 10.00 -2.96 7.23
C VAL A 205 8.88 -2.09 7.77
N ARG A 206 7.74 -2.73 8.04
CA ARG A 206 6.49 -2.07 8.43
C ARG A 206 6.47 -1.72 9.92
N VAL A 207 5.68 -0.72 10.29
CA VAL A 207 5.43 -0.33 11.69
C VAL A 207 4.97 -1.50 12.55
N HIS A 208 4.24 -2.46 11.97
CA HIS A 208 3.83 -3.68 12.65
C HIS A 208 5.00 -4.47 13.29
N ALA A 209 6.21 -4.35 12.75
CA ALA A 209 7.43 -4.99 13.23
C ALA A 209 7.97 -4.40 14.54
N VAL A 210 7.49 -3.23 14.97
CA VAL A 210 7.90 -2.61 16.24
C VAL A 210 7.59 -3.53 17.42
N GLY A 211 8.59 -3.71 18.29
CA GLY A 211 8.55 -4.65 19.41
C GLY A 211 8.73 -6.12 19.00
N ARG A 212 9.07 -6.41 17.74
CA ARG A 212 9.17 -7.78 17.20
C ARG A 212 10.46 -7.97 16.42
N ALA A 213 11.57 -8.26 17.11
CA ALA A 213 12.90 -8.35 16.51
C ALA A 213 12.98 -9.27 15.27
N ALA A 214 12.24 -10.38 15.24
CA ALA A 214 12.19 -11.30 14.10
C ALA A 214 11.54 -10.71 12.83
N PHE A 215 10.73 -9.65 12.96
CA PHE A 215 10.07 -8.97 11.84
C PHE A 215 10.92 -7.82 11.27
N LEU A 216 11.98 -7.41 11.99
CA LEU A 216 12.89 -6.36 11.53
C LEU A 216 13.93 -6.90 10.55
N ARG A 217 14.35 -8.17 10.71
CA ARG A 217 15.40 -8.77 9.88
C ARG A 217 15.03 -8.76 8.40
N PRO A 218 15.95 -8.38 7.49
CA PRO A 218 17.38 -8.14 7.73
C PRO A 218 17.74 -6.73 8.23
N ALA A 219 16.77 -5.81 8.32
CA ALA A 219 17.04 -4.43 8.75
C ALA A 219 17.51 -4.35 10.22
N PRO A 220 18.26 -3.30 10.58
CA PRO A 220 18.80 -3.16 11.91
C PRO A 220 17.71 -2.80 12.93
N VAL A 221 17.89 -3.24 14.18
CA VAL A 221 16.90 -3.02 15.25
C VAL A 221 16.71 -1.54 15.56
N ASP A 222 17.74 -0.72 15.36
CA ASP A 222 17.70 0.72 15.60
C ASP A 222 16.74 1.45 14.65
N LEU A 223 16.35 0.85 13.51
CA LEU A 223 15.33 1.38 12.61
C LEU A 223 14.00 1.63 13.35
N ALA A 224 13.68 0.82 14.37
CA ALA A 224 12.50 0.97 15.22
C ALA A 224 12.74 1.83 16.48
N SER A 225 13.92 2.46 16.63
CA SER A 225 14.22 3.31 17.79
C SER A 225 13.40 4.60 17.79
N HIS A 226 13.08 5.13 18.97
CA HIS A 226 12.36 6.40 19.10
C HIS A 226 13.04 7.54 18.33
N ARG A 227 14.39 7.56 18.31
CA ARG A 227 15.16 8.54 17.54
C ARG A 227 14.82 8.47 16.05
N ASN A 228 14.84 7.27 15.46
CA ASN A 228 14.55 7.10 14.03
C ASN A 228 13.07 7.32 13.71
N LEU A 229 12.16 6.94 14.62
CA LEU A 229 10.73 7.22 14.47
C LEU A 229 10.45 8.72 14.39
N LEU A 230 11.01 9.50 15.33
CA LEU A 230 10.81 10.95 15.41
C LEU A 230 11.54 11.71 14.29
N ALA A 231 12.74 11.27 13.90
CA ALA A 231 13.56 11.97 12.91
C ALA A 231 13.25 11.60 11.46
N ARG A 232 12.68 10.41 11.21
CA ARG A 232 12.50 9.88 9.84
C ARG A 232 11.09 9.39 9.57
N ALA A 233 10.61 8.42 10.36
CA ALA A 233 9.38 7.69 10.04
C ALA A 233 8.15 8.62 10.03
N ILE A 234 7.92 9.31 11.14
CA ILE A 234 6.75 10.17 11.34
C ILE A 234 6.78 11.39 10.40
N PRO A 235 7.90 12.14 10.29
CA PRO A 235 7.98 13.21 9.29
C PRO A 235 7.72 12.71 7.87
N GLY A 236 8.27 11.55 7.48
CA GLY A 236 8.09 10.97 6.16
C GLY A 236 6.62 10.68 5.83
N TRP A 237 5.88 10.03 6.74
CA TRP A 237 4.46 9.74 6.54
C TRP A 237 3.62 11.01 6.44
N ILE A 238 3.91 12.01 7.27
CA ILE A 238 3.21 13.31 7.24
C ILE A 238 3.47 14.03 5.92
N THR A 239 4.73 14.08 5.47
CA THR A 239 5.11 14.67 4.18
C THR A 239 4.43 13.94 3.02
N ILE A 240 4.39 12.61 3.02
CA ILE A 240 3.67 11.83 2.00
C ILE A 240 2.19 12.24 1.97
N GLY A 241 1.52 12.27 3.12
CA GLY A 241 0.12 12.66 3.19
C GLY A 241 -0.14 14.08 2.67
N ALA A 242 0.69 15.04 3.08
CA ALA A 242 0.58 16.43 2.62
C ALA A 242 0.83 16.56 1.11
N ARG A 243 1.86 15.88 0.58
CA ARG A 243 2.17 15.91 -0.85
C ARG A 243 1.09 15.26 -1.69
N LEU A 244 0.52 14.13 -1.27
CA LEU A 244 -0.60 13.50 -1.98
C LEU A 244 -1.79 14.48 -2.11
N LEU A 245 -2.15 15.19 -1.03
CA LEU A 245 -3.20 16.20 -1.08
C LEU A 245 -2.88 17.36 -2.04
N TRP A 246 -1.63 17.83 -2.06
CA TRP A 246 -1.16 18.83 -3.04
C TRP A 246 -1.19 18.33 -4.48
N LEU A 247 -0.99 17.05 -4.71
CA LEU A 247 -1.05 16.40 -6.03
C LEU A 247 -2.49 16.06 -6.48
N GLY A 248 -3.50 16.47 -5.71
CA GLY A 248 -4.90 16.17 -5.99
C GLY A 248 -5.26 14.70 -5.75
N LEU A 249 -4.62 14.07 -4.76
CA LEU A 249 -4.83 12.67 -4.40
C LEU A 249 -5.25 12.53 -2.93
N LEU A 250 -6.27 11.71 -2.70
CA LEU A 250 -6.66 11.26 -1.36
C LEU A 250 -5.75 10.09 -0.94
N PRO A 251 -5.07 10.17 0.23
CA PRO A 251 -4.23 9.09 0.73
C PRO A 251 -4.96 7.76 0.96
N THR A 252 -6.23 7.84 1.33
CA THR A 252 -7.11 6.69 1.56
C THR A 252 -8.55 7.11 1.33
N THR A 253 -9.46 6.16 1.16
CA THR A 253 -10.89 6.43 1.02
C THR A 253 -11.74 5.46 1.84
N PRO A 254 -13.04 5.75 2.04
CA PRO A 254 -13.99 4.81 2.62
C PRO A 254 -14.08 3.47 1.90
N LEU A 255 -13.68 3.38 0.63
CA LEU A 255 -13.62 2.13 -0.13
C LEU A 255 -12.53 1.20 0.41
N SER A 256 -11.46 1.76 0.99
CA SER A 256 -10.34 1.01 1.56
C SER A 256 -10.56 0.63 3.03
N TRP A 257 -11.72 0.94 3.60
CA TRP A 257 -12.03 0.63 4.99
C TRP A 257 -11.91 -0.88 5.24
N ARG A 258 -11.02 -1.28 6.17
CA ARG A 258 -10.66 -2.67 6.50
C ARG A 258 -9.94 -3.46 5.38
N LEU A 259 -9.62 -2.84 4.25
CA LEU A 259 -8.83 -3.45 3.17
C LEU A 259 -7.33 -3.11 3.27
N GLY A 260 -7.00 -2.17 4.16
CA GLY A 260 -5.66 -1.61 4.36
C GLY A 260 -5.51 -0.25 3.70
N ASP A 261 -5.10 0.76 4.47
CA ASP A 261 -4.77 2.09 3.97
C ASP A 261 -3.25 2.33 3.96
N ILE A 262 -2.79 3.38 3.27
CA ILE A 262 -1.34 3.67 3.16
C ILE A 262 -0.67 3.95 4.52
N PHE A 263 -1.43 4.39 5.52
CA PHE A 263 -0.96 4.64 6.87
C PHE A 263 -1.34 3.52 7.85
N ASP A 264 -1.85 2.39 7.37
CA ASP A 264 -2.04 1.21 8.20
C ASP A 264 -0.67 0.74 8.72
N PRO A 265 -0.53 0.32 10.00
CA PRO A 265 0.74 -0.18 10.51
C PRO A 265 1.34 -1.35 9.73
N ASN A 266 0.54 -2.07 8.93
CA ASN A 266 0.97 -3.12 8.03
C ASN A 266 1.43 -2.60 6.66
N ASN A 267 1.33 -1.32 6.36
CA ASN A 267 1.73 -0.70 5.09
C ASN A 267 2.75 0.43 5.27
N ALA A 268 2.61 1.23 6.32
CA ALA A 268 3.57 2.27 6.67
C ALA A 268 4.94 1.67 7.07
N CYS A 269 6.02 2.17 6.49
CA CYS A 269 7.38 1.68 6.68
C CYS A 269 8.17 2.54 7.68
N LEU A 270 9.04 1.91 8.46
CA LEU A 270 9.87 2.56 9.48
C LEU A 270 10.93 3.51 8.91
N ASP A 271 11.16 3.47 7.60
CA ASP A 271 12.03 4.42 6.89
C ASP A 271 11.32 5.73 6.50
N GLY A 272 10.02 5.86 6.83
CA GLY A 272 9.18 7.02 6.53
C GLY A 272 8.44 6.95 5.21
N GLY A 273 8.54 5.84 4.48
CA GLY A 273 7.71 5.59 3.31
C GLY A 273 6.52 4.67 3.57
N VAL A 274 5.92 4.18 2.50
CA VAL A 274 4.79 3.23 2.51
C VAL A 274 4.99 2.19 1.42
N CYS A 275 4.67 0.91 1.66
CA CYS A 275 4.86 -0.17 0.68
C CYS A 275 3.60 -0.64 -0.07
N ASP A 276 2.42 -0.09 0.23
CA ASP A 276 1.15 -0.36 -0.47
C ASP A 276 0.44 0.96 -0.78
N VAL A 277 0.06 1.17 -2.04
CA VAL A 277 -0.54 2.41 -2.54
C VAL A 277 -1.96 2.22 -3.09
N SER A 278 -2.52 1.02 -2.96
CA SER A 278 -3.81 0.66 -3.55
C SER A 278 -5.00 1.48 -3.01
N SER A 279 -4.82 2.14 -1.86
CA SER A 279 -5.84 3.02 -1.25
C SER A 279 -5.76 4.48 -1.69
N ILE A 280 -4.77 4.87 -2.50
CA ILE A 280 -4.66 6.23 -3.02
C ILE A 280 -5.68 6.41 -4.15
N HIS A 281 -6.47 7.49 -4.08
CA HIS A 281 -7.48 7.80 -5.09
C HIS A 281 -7.35 9.24 -5.60
N PRO A 282 -7.51 9.48 -6.91
CA PRO A 282 -7.52 10.85 -7.43
C PRO A 282 -8.78 11.59 -6.99
N ILE A 283 -8.61 12.88 -6.72
CA ILE A 283 -9.72 13.81 -6.54
C ILE A 283 -10.21 14.21 -7.93
N THR A 284 -11.48 13.94 -8.21
CA THR A 284 -12.14 14.26 -9.49
C THR A 284 -13.25 15.28 -9.27
N PRO A 285 -13.76 15.94 -10.33
CA PRO A 285 -14.95 16.78 -10.23
C PRO A 285 -16.19 16.08 -9.67
N ASP A 286 -16.28 14.75 -9.84
CA ASP A 286 -17.39 13.93 -9.33
C ASP A 286 -17.20 13.48 -7.88
N THR A 287 -16.06 13.77 -7.26
CA THR A 287 -15.79 13.40 -5.87
C THR A 287 -16.69 14.23 -4.94
N SER A 288 -17.66 13.60 -4.28
CA SER A 288 -18.57 14.29 -3.35
C SER A 288 -17.82 14.86 -2.13
N ASP A 289 -18.34 15.96 -1.58
CA ASP A 289 -17.74 16.61 -0.41
C ASP A 289 -17.68 15.67 0.80
N GLY A 290 -18.70 14.84 1.00
CA GLY A 290 -18.70 13.85 2.07
C GLY A 290 -17.65 12.78 1.88
N PHE A 291 -17.47 12.29 0.65
CA PHE A 291 -16.42 11.31 0.35
C PHE A 291 -15.03 11.90 0.58
N PHE A 292 -14.82 13.14 0.11
CA PHE A 292 -13.59 13.89 0.32
C PHE A 292 -13.27 14.07 1.81
N VAL A 293 -14.18 14.68 2.58
CA VAL A 293 -13.94 15.01 4.00
C VAL A 293 -13.66 13.75 4.79
N ARG A 294 -14.44 12.68 4.57
CA ARG A 294 -14.26 11.42 5.26
C ARG A 294 -12.92 10.76 4.92
N SER A 295 -12.51 10.81 3.66
CA SER A 295 -11.22 10.29 3.19
C SER A 295 -10.03 10.95 3.90
N VAL A 296 -10.06 12.29 4.03
CA VAL A 296 -9.02 13.04 4.74
C VAL A 296 -9.04 12.74 6.24
N VAL A 297 -10.21 12.66 6.87
CA VAL A 297 -10.33 12.26 8.29
C VAL A 297 -9.83 10.84 8.52
N MET A 298 -10.14 9.91 7.62
CA MET A 298 -9.62 8.54 7.66
C MET A 298 -8.10 8.52 7.52
N ALA A 299 -7.52 9.32 6.62
CA ALA A 299 -6.06 9.43 6.47
C ALA A 299 -5.39 9.90 7.77
N MET A 300 -5.94 10.92 8.43
CA MET A 300 -5.47 11.39 9.74
C MET A 300 -5.61 10.31 10.82
N GLY A 301 -6.71 9.55 10.80
CA GLY A 301 -6.93 8.40 11.66
C GLY A 301 -5.89 7.30 11.47
N GLY A 302 -5.56 6.96 10.22
CA GLY A 302 -4.51 6.00 9.85
C GLY A 302 -3.14 6.45 10.35
N LEU A 303 -2.75 7.71 10.09
CA LEU A 303 -1.50 8.30 10.61
C LEU A 303 -1.41 8.18 12.13
N ARG A 304 -2.50 8.52 12.84
CA ARG A 304 -2.60 8.39 14.29
C ARG A 304 -2.37 6.93 14.72
N MET A 305 -2.95 5.96 14.03
CA MET A 305 -2.76 4.53 14.32
C MET A 305 -1.33 4.07 14.09
N ALA A 306 -0.70 4.46 12.97
CA ALA A 306 0.70 4.17 12.70
C ALA A 306 1.61 4.73 13.79
N ILE A 307 1.45 6.00 14.16
CA ILE A 307 2.25 6.65 15.20
C ILE A 307 2.06 5.94 16.55
N ALA A 308 0.82 5.69 16.96
CA ALA A 308 0.54 4.99 18.21
C ALA A 308 1.18 3.60 18.23
N ARG A 309 1.00 2.81 17.16
CA ARG A 309 1.60 1.48 17.04
C ARG A 309 3.13 1.53 17.06
N ALA A 310 3.73 2.55 16.46
CA ALA A 310 5.18 2.76 16.46
C ALA A 310 5.76 3.03 17.86
N PHE A 311 4.95 3.54 18.80
CA PHE A 311 5.31 3.69 20.20
C PHE A 311 4.71 2.60 21.11
N ASN A 312 4.19 1.50 20.53
CA ASN A 312 3.47 0.43 21.24
C ASN A 312 2.28 0.93 22.09
N VAL A 313 1.67 2.06 21.71
CA VAL A 313 0.44 2.55 22.31
C VAL A 313 -0.74 1.86 21.61
N SER A 314 -1.59 1.19 22.38
CA SER A 314 -2.80 0.55 21.87
C SER A 314 -3.93 1.57 21.81
N LEU A 315 -4.39 1.92 20.61
CA LEU A 315 -5.63 2.68 20.43
C LEU A 315 -6.70 1.69 19.96
N GLY A 316 -7.62 1.31 20.85
CA GLY A 316 -8.77 0.47 20.50
C GLY A 316 -9.81 1.23 19.69
N GLU A 317 -10.83 0.53 19.16
CA GLU A 317 -12.01 1.17 18.58
C GLU A 317 -12.76 2.03 19.62
N LEU A 318 -12.74 1.57 20.88
CA LEU A 318 -13.13 2.33 22.06
C LEU A 318 -11.96 2.33 23.05
N PRO A 319 -11.66 3.47 23.70
CA PRO A 319 -10.63 3.50 24.74
C PRO A 319 -11.07 2.59 25.90
N SER A 320 -10.24 1.60 26.22
CA SER A 320 -10.51 0.69 27.34
C SER A 320 -10.00 1.23 28.68
N ASN A 321 -9.23 2.32 28.66
CA ASN A 321 -8.73 3.01 29.84
C ASN A 321 -8.44 4.50 29.54
N TYR A 322 -8.19 5.27 30.60
CA TYR A 322 -7.91 6.70 30.54
C TYR A 322 -6.63 7.04 29.75
N GLU A 323 -5.59 6.19 29.82
CA GLU A 323 -4.33 6.43 29.09
C GLU A 323 -4.54 6.36 27.57
N GLN A 324 -5.39 5.43 27.09
CA GLN A 324 -5.75 5.32 25.68
C GLN A 324 -6.57 6.51 25.20
N GLU A 325 -7.48 7.01 26.03
CA GLU A 325 -8.27 8.21 25.72
C GLU A 325 -7.36 9.43 25.61
N LEU A 326 -6.48 9.62 26.59
CA LEU A 326 -5.50 10.71 26.63
C LEU A 326 -4.56 10.66 25.41
N ALA A 327 -4.01 9.48 25.11
CA ALA A 327 -3.15 9.28 23.95
C ALA A 327 -3.90 9.53 22.64
N GLY A 328 -5.13 9.01 22.52
CA GLY A 328 -5.98 9.22 21.36
C GLY A 328 -6.26 10.70 21.11
N PHE A 329 -6.53 11.48 22.17
CA PHE A 329 -6.74 12.92 22.10
C PHE A 329 -5.48 13.66 21.63
N TYR A 330 -4.35 13.53 22.36
CA TYR A 330 -3.13 14.28 22.04
C TYR A 330 -2.51 13.88 20.71
N LEU A 331 -2.58 12.60 20.31
CA LEU A 331 -2.10 12.19 19.00
C LEU A 331 -2.97 12.75 17.87
N SER A 332 -4.28 12.88 18.07
CA SER A 332 -5.15 13.51 17.07
C SER A 332 -4.79 14.99 16.88
N ASP A 333 -4.56 15.72 17.98
CA ASP A 333 -4.12 17.11 17.91
C ASP A 333 -2.73 17.26 17.25
N PHE A 334 -1.79 16.40 17.64
CA PHE A 334 -0.46 16.35 17.02
C PHE A 334 -0.53 16.11 15.51
N VAL A 335 -1.25 15.06 15.06
CA VAL A 335 -1.36 14.71 13.64
C VAL A 335 -1.97 15.85 12.84
N ARG A 336 -3.08 16.44 13.34
CA ARG A 336 -3.72 17.59 12.70
C ARG A 336 -2.73 18.75 12.55
N GLY A 337 -2.12 19.18 13.66
CA GLY A 337 -1.19 20.31 13.63
C GLY A 337 0.06 20.05 12.81
N ALA A 338 0.55 18.81 12.75
CA ALA A 338 1.70 18.44 11.93
C ALA A 338 1.34 18.38 10.44
N MET A 339 0.15 17.90 10.08
CA MET A 339 -0.35 17.94 8.71
C MET A 339 -0.55 19.38 8.22
N GLU A 340 -1.11 20.28 9.04
CA GLU A 340 -1.23 21.72 8.71
C GLU A 340 0.14 22.33 8.36
N ARG A 341 1.14 22.13 9.23
CA ARG A 341 2.51 22.61 8.98
C ARG A 341 3.14 21.99 7.72
N ALA A 342 2.87 20.71 7.46
CA ALA A 342 3.39 20.04 6.28
C ALA A 342 2.71 20.52 5.00
N LEU A 343 1.40 20.80 5.02
CA LEU A 343 0.69 21.41 3.90
C LEU A 343 1.27 22.78 3.57
N GLU A 344 1.59 23.60 4.58
CA GLU A 344 2.28 24.88 4.38
C GLU A 344 3.69 24.70 3.80
N ALA A 345 4.49 23.78 4.37
CA ALA A 345 5.89 23.57 3.96
C ALA A 345 6.04 22.93 2.56
N GLU A 346 5.07 22.14 2.13
CA GLU A 346 5.09 21.45 0.83
C GLU A 346 4.41 22.25 -0.29
N ALA A 347 3.97 23.49 -0.03
CA ALA A 347 3.40 24.35 -1.05
C ALA A 347 4.34 24.56 -2.24
N ARG A 348 3.79 24.52 -3.46
CA ARG A 348 4.50 24.81 -4.71
C ARG A 348 3.69 25.80 -5.55
N PRO A 349 4.33 26.75 -6.25
CA PRO A 349 3.61 27.70 -7.10
C PRO A 349 2.76 27.04 -8.19
N SER A 350 3.14 25.84 -8.65
CA SER A 350 2.45 25.08 -9.69
C SER A 350 1.27 24.25 -9.18
N LEU A 351 1.04 24.18 -7.87
CA LEU A 351 0.02 23.32 -7.26
C LEU A 351 -1.04 24.18 -6.57
N THR A 352 -2.25 23.64 -6.48
CA THR A 352 -3.37 24.25 -5.76
C THR A 352 -4.04 23.19 -4.91
N LEU A 353 -4.19 23.46 -3.62
CA LEU A 353 -4.92 22.58 -2.71
C LEU A 353 -6.42 22.61 -3.03
N ASP A 354 -7.07 21.46 -2.88
CA ASP A 354 -8.52 21.40 -2.92
C ASP A 354 -9.12 22.31 -1.84
N PRO A 355 -9.98 23.29 -2.20
CA PRO A 355 -10.49 24.28 -1.25
C PRO A 355 -11.29 23.65 -0.10
N ARG A 356 -11.81 22.43 -0.28
CA ARG A 356 -12.54 21.71 0.77
C ARG A 356 -11.64 21.35 1.96
N LEU A 357 -10.32 21.36 1.82
CA LEU A 357 -9.39 21.17 2.95
C LEU A 357 -9.55 22.25 4.02
N ALA A 358 -9.96 23.47 3.66
CA ALA A 358 -10.26 24.52 4.63
C ALA A 358 -11.44 24.15 5.56
N SER A 359 -12.30 23.22 5.14
CA SER A 359 -13.39 22.71 5.99
C SER A 359 -12.90 21.74 7.06
N ILE A 360 -11.67 21.21 6.93
CA ILE A 360 -11.08 20.19 7.83
C ILE A 360 -9.99 20.81 8.69
N PHE A 361 -9.07 21.53 8.05
CA PHE A 361 -7.97 22.23 8.69
C PHE A 361 -8.38 23.66 9.12
N GLY A 362 -7.62 24.27 10.02
CA GLY A 362 -7.90 25.58 10.61
C GLY A 362 -8.28 25.48 12.10
N ARG A 363 -7.63 26.31 12.92
CA ARG A 363 -7.66 26.21 14.40
C ARG A 363 -8.92 26.80 15.06
N ASP A 364 -9.69 27.61 14.35
CA ASP A 364 -10.81 28.38 14.93
C ASP A 364 -12.17 27.97 14.36
N LYS A 365 -12.49 26.67 14.37
CA LYS A 365 -13.86 26.22 14.03
C LYS A 365 -14.77 26.46 15.23
N SER A 366 -15.85 27.21 15.04
CA SER A 366 -16.86 27.37 16.09
C SER A 366 -17.60 26.04 16.34
N LEU A 367 -18.18 25.85 17.53
CA LEU A 367 -19.01 24.66 17.80
C LEU A 367 -20.14 24.49 16.76
N PRO A 368 -20.85 25.54 16.32
CA PRO A 368 -21.77 25.44 15.19
C PRO A 368 -21.14 24.92 13.89
N ASP A 369 -19.90 25.31 13.55
CA ASP A 369 -19.19 24.78 12.38
C ASP A 369 -18.94 23.27 12.52
N VAL A 370 -18.45 22.86 13.68
CA VAL A 370 -18.21 21.44 14.00
C VAL A 370 -19.51 20.64 13.91
N MET A 371 -20.60 21.13 14.50
CA MET A 371 -21.89 20.45 14.45
C MET A 371 -22.46 20.37 13.03
N ARG A 372 -22.28 21.40 12.21
CA ARG A 372 -22.67 21.38 10.78
C ARG A 372 -21.88 20.33 10.01
N LEU A 373 -20.57 20.24 10.21
CA LEU A 373 -19.74 19.20 9.58
C LEU A 373 -20.18 17.80 10.04
N LEU A 374 -20.40 17.60 11.33
CA LEU A 374 -20.88 16.31 11.85
C LEU A 374 -22.24 15.95 11.28
N GLN A 375 -23.20 16.87 11.21
CA GLN A 375 -24.53 16.61 10.64
C GLN A 375 -24.45 16.33 9.13
N ALA A 376 -23.62 17.06 8.39
CA ALA A 376 -23.45 16.89 6.95
C ALA A 376 -22.79 15.54 6.57
N PHE A 377 -21.95 14.99 7.46
CA PHE A 377 -21.10 13.85 7.13
C PHE A 377 -21.25 12.63 8.07
N SER A 378 -22.24 12.63 8.96
CA SER A 378 -22.52 11.51 9.89
C SER A 378 -23.44 10.42 9.32
N SER A 379 -24.16 10.69 8.23
CA SER A 379 -24.97 9.68 7.55
C SER A 379 -24.12 8.78 6.66
N TYR A 380 -24.43 7.47 6.64
CA TYR A 380 -23.84 6.51 5.71
C TYR A 380 -24.10 6.96 4.26
N PHE A 381 -23.09 6.82 3.40
CA PHE A 381 -23.17 7.11 1.97
C PHE A 381 -24.39 6.44 1.31
N THR A 382 -24.90 7.08 0.27
CA THR A 382 -25.80 6.45 -0.69
C THR A 382 -25.04 5.40 -1.51
N ALA A 383 -25.71 4.34 -1.99
CA ALA A 383 -25.05 3.26 -2.76
C ALA A 383 -24.31 3.77 -4.02
N THR A 384 -24.72 4.92 -4.55
CA THR A 384 -24.09 5.63 -5.69
C THR A 384 -22.70 6.16 -5.36
N GLU A 385 -22.43 6.54 -4.11
CA GLU A 385 -21.13 7.09 -3.70
C GLU A 385 -20.07 5.99 -3.43
N TYR A 386 -20.49 4.71 -3.45
CA TYR A 386 -19.59 3.55 -3.39
C TYR A 386 -19.19 3.01 -4.77
N GLN A 387 -19.69 3.57 -5.85
CA GLN A 387 -19.30 3.16 -7.19
C GLN A 387 -17.96 3.80 -7.56
N PRO A 388 -16.95 3.03 -7.99
CA PRO A 388 -15.73 3.62 -8.54
C PRO A 388 -16.09 4.51 -9.73
N PRO A 389 -15.37 5.63 -9.95
CA PRO A 389 -15.58 6.44 -11.14
C PRO A 389 -15.47 5.56 -12.38
N ALA A 390 -16.39 5.74 -13.33
CA ALA A 390 -16.35 4.98 -14.58
C ALA A 390 -14.97 5.19 -15.23
N PRO A 391 -14.34 4.14 -15.78
CA PRO A 391 -13.08 4.31 -16.50
C PRO A 391 -13.30 5.35 -17.60
N SER A 392 -12.43 6.36 -17.67
CA SER A 392 -12.47 7.33 -18.76
C SER A 392 -12.34 6.57 -20.08
N GLU A 393 -13.32 6.73 -20.96
CA GLU A 393 -13.20 6.19 -22.31
C GLU A 393 -11.91 6.74 -22.93
N PRO A 394 -11.10 5.90 -23.61
CA PRO A 394 -9.95 6.40 -24.35
C PRO A 394 -10.47 7.43 -25.34
N GLY A 395 -10.05 8.68 -25.15
CA GLY A 395 -10.49 9.81 -25.95
C GLY A 395 -10.43 9.43 -27.42
N SER A 396 -11.58 9.55 -28.10
CA SER A 396 -11.66 9.51 -29.54
C SER A 396 -10.76 10.62 -30.06
N GLY A 397 -9.54 10.25 -30.44
CA GLY A 397 -8.65 11.10 -31.21
C GLY A 397 -9.43 11.54 -32.44
N GLY A 398 -9.74 12.84 -32.48
CA GLY A 398 -10.35 13.46 -33.65
C GLY A 398 -9.48 13.20 -34.87
N ALA A 399 -10.11 12.60 -35.88
CA ALA A 399 -9.63 12.60 -37.25
C ALA A 399 -9.79 14.00 -37.86
#